data_AF-A0A914WJZ5-F1
#
_entry.id   AF-A0A914WJZ5-F1
#
_cell.length_a   1.000
_cell.length_b   1.000
_cell.length_c   1.000
_cell.angle_alpha   90.00
_cell.angle_beta   90.00
_cell.angle_gamma   90.00
#
_symmetry.space_group_name_H-M   'P 1'
#
loop_
_entity.id
_entity.type
_entity.pdbx_description
1 polymer ?
#
loop_
_entity_poly.entity_id
_entity_poly.type
_entity_poly.pdbx_seq_one_letter_code
_entity_poly.pdbx_strand_id
1 'polypeptide(L)'
;MRVAQKREDFADFCETLSGQQWNDMVDKMKEFLDKVIAAVGKDNEIQKLSEQFGEWHVLLRPVGFKPDFFAAAAEAVTKECVHLDQAAHPPTETFLAWAELITLMFSAVRDGYYAEVRRQRKQSSFYGNGKNSLDLSTDGSDEGNGEINSHLSVVNEENVDTTSCNGVEKTRL
;
A
#
# COMPACT_ATOMS: atom_id res chain seq x y z
N MET A 1 4.21 21.26 10.74
CA MET A 1 3.91 21.06 9.29
C MET A 1 2.46 21.50 9.04
N ARG A 2 2.15 22.22 7.94
CA ARG A 2 0.76 22.68 7.66
C ARG A 2 -0.27 21.54 7.60
N VAL A 3 0.17 20.31 7.32
CA VAL A 3 -0.66 19.10 7.38
C VAL A 3 -1.28 18.90 8.77
N ALA A 4 -0.51 19.09 9.85
CA ALA A 4 -0.99 18.96 11.23
C ALA A 4 -2.03 20.02 11.62
N GLN A 5 -2.08 21.14 10.90
CA GLN A 5 -3.08 22.19 11.14
C GLN A 5 -4.42 21.90 10.44
N LYS A 6 -4.43 20.98 9.47
CA LYS A 6 -5.61 20.66 8.65
C LYS A 6 -6.20 19.28 8.93
N ARG A 7 -5.43 18.42 9.60
CA ARG A 7 -5.79 17.04 9.90
C ARG A 7 -5.39 16.70 11.33
N GLU A 8 -6.39 16.58 12.20
CA GLU A 8 -6.20 16.16 13.61
C GLU A 8 -5.53 14.79 13.69
N ASP A 9 -5.89 13.84 12.83
CA ASP A 9 -5.27 12.50 12.85
C ASP A 9 -3.79 12.50 12.46
N PHE A 10 -3.33 13.50 11.70
CA PHE A 10 -1.91 13.72 11.45
C PHE A 10 -1.24 14.45 12.61
N ALA A 11 -1.95 15.37 13.29
CA ALA A 11 -1.45 16.04 14.48
C ALA A 11 -1.21 15.03 15.61
N ASP A 12 -2.18 14.16 15.88
CA ASP A 12 -2.05 13.06 16.84
C ASP A 12 -0.85 12.17 16.52
N PHE A 13 -0.67 11.82 15.23
CA PHE A 13 0.53 11.09 14.78
C PHE A 13 1.83 11.86 15.06
N CYS A 14 1.87 13.17 14.83
CA CYS A 14 3.07 13.95 15.15
C CYS A 14 3.38 13.93 16.65
N GLU A 15 2.36 13.92 17.51
CA GLU A 15 2.51 13.88 18.96
C GLU A 15 3.02 12.52 19.48
N THR A 16 2.83 11.43 18.73
CA THR A 16 3.40 10.12 19.09
C THR A 16 4.88 9.99 18.80
N LEU A 17 5.45 10.89 17.98
CA LEU A 17 6.86 10.85 17.60
C LEU A 17 7.74 11.40 18.71
N SER A 18 8.82 10.67 19.02
CA SER A 18 9.91 11.24 19.81
C SER A 18 10.60 12.37 19.03
N GLY A 19 11.30 13.28 19.75
CA GLY A 19 12.06 14.35 19.11
C GLY A 19 13.08 13.86 18.08
N GLN A 20 13.69 12.70 18.32
CA GLN A 20 14.62 12.09 17.34
C GLN A 20 13.88 11.60 16.09
N GLN A 21 12.77 10.88 16.23
CA GLN A 21 11.99 10.40 15.09
C GLN A 21 11.42 11.55 14.26
N TRP A 22 11.02 12.64 14.91
CA TRP A 22 10.61 13.85 14.25
C TRP A 22 11.75 14.46 13.42
N ASN A 23 12.94 14.59 14.00
CA ASN A 23 14.11 15.11 13.30
C ASN A 23 14.49 14.21 12.11
N ASP A 24 14.51 12.89 12.29
CA ASP A 24 14.79 11.93 11.23
C ASP A 24 13.78 12.05 10.09
N MET A 25 12.49 12.22 10.40
CA MET A 25 11.44 12.42 9.39
C MET A 25 11.62 13.73 8.62
N VAL A 26 11.94 14.82 9.32
CA VAL A 26 12.21 16.13 8.69
C VAL A 26 13.45 16.06 7.80
N ASP A 27 14.53 15.45 8.27
CA ASP A 27 15.77 15.33 7.51
C ASP A 27 15.61 14.41 6.31
N LYS A 28 14.86 13.31 6.45
CA LYS A 28 14.52 12.45 5.31
C LYS A 28 13.67 13.16 4.27
N MET A 29 12.73 14.00 4.69
CA MET A 29 11.92 14.80 3.76
C MET A 29 12.79 15.82 3.00
N LYS A 30 13.69 16.52 3.69
CA LYS A 30 14.63 17.46 3.04
C LYS A 30 15.54 16.74 2.05
N GLU A 31 16.19 15.66 2.48
CA GLU A 31 17.07 14.84 1.64
C GLU A 31 16.35 14.35 0.38
N PHE A 32 15.10 13.89 0.53
CA PHE A 32 14.28 13.46 -0.60
C PHE A 32 14.01 14.60 -1.58
N LEU A 33 13.54 15.76 -1.09
CA LEU A 33 13.25 16.91 -1.94
C LEU A 33 14.50 17.44 -2.65
N ASP A 34 15.63 17.55 -1.95
CA ASP A 34 16.91 17.99 -2.53
C ASP A 34 17.35 17.07 -3.68
N LYS A 35 17.23 15.74 -3.48
CA LYS A 35 17.57 14.76 -4.53
C LYS A 35 16.61 14.82 -5.71
N VAL A 36 15.31 14.99 -5.47
CA VAL A 36 14.32 15.13 -6.55
C VAL A 36 14.61 16.39 -7.37
N ILE A 37 14.89 17.51 -6.72
CA ILE A 37 15.23 18.78 -7.39
C ILE A 37 16.50 18.60 -8.25
N ALA A 38 17.52 17.91 -7.74
CA ALA A 38 18.74 17.59 -8.50
C ALA A 38 18.51 16.61 -9.68
N ALA A 39 17.39 15.87 -9.66
CA ALA A 39 17.01 14.88 -10.67
C ALA A 39 15.90 15.36 -11.61
N VAL A 40 15.48 16.64 -11.56
CA VAL A 40 14.45 17.18 -12.46
C VAL A 40 14.81 16.90 -13.93
N GLY A 41 13.83 16.38 -14.67
CA GLY A 41 14.01 15.92 -16.07
C GLY A 41 14.50 14.47 -16.20
N LYS A 42 14.69 13.73 -15.10
CA LYS A 42 15.07 12.32 -15.08
C LYS A 42 14.02 11.49 -14.35
N ASP A 43 12.87 11.27 -15.00
CA ASP A 43 11.68 10.66 -14.38
C ASP A 43 11.95 9.32 -13.68
N ASN A 44 12.77 8.46 -14.30
CA ASN A 44 13.15 7.17 -13.70
C ASN A 44 13.95 7.32 -12.39
N GLU A 45 14.79 8.36 -12.30
CA GLU A 45 15.57 8.64 -11.09
C GLU A 45 14.65 9.19 -9.99
N ILE A 46 13.74 10.10 -10.35
CA ILE A 46 12.71 10.64 -9.44
C ILE A 46 11.83 9.51 -8.90
N GLN A 47 11.34 8.62 -9.78
CA GLN A 47 10.52 7.47 -9.40
C GLN A 47 11.24 6.60 -8.37
N LYS A 48 12.50 6.23 -8.64
CA LYS A 48 13.31 5.41 -7.72
C LYS A 48 13.53 6.10 -6.37
N LEU A 49 13.84 7.40 -6.36
CA LEU A 49 14.02 8.17 -5.13
C LEU A 49 12.72 8.23 -4.32
N SER A 50 11.59 8.42 -5.00
CA SER A 50 10.26 8.45 -4.41
C SER A 50 9.86 7.10 -3.81
N GLU A 51 10.09 6.01 -4.53
CA GLU A 51 9.85 4.66 -4.01
C GLU A 51 10.65 4.42 -2.72
N GLN A 52 11.96 4.69 -2.72
CA GLN A 52 12.82 4.55 -1.54
C GLN A 52 12.33 5.40 -0.34
N PHE A 53 11.86 6.62 -0.61
CA PHE A 53 11.26 7.45 0.43
C PHE A 53 9.99 6.81 1.00
N GLY A 54 9.13 6.25 0.17
CA GLY A 54 7.95 5.49 0.57
C GLY A 54 8.27 4.23 1.38
N GLU A 55 9.29 3.47 0.98
CA GLU A 55 9.77 2.29 1.70
C GLU A 55 10.20 2.64 3.13
N TRP A 56 10.96 3.71 3.30
CA TRP A 56 11.43 4.17 4.61
C TRP A 56 10.27 4.49 5.57
N HIS A 57 9.16 5.05 5.07
CA HIS A 57 7.99 5.38 5.89
C HIS A 57 7.27 4.15 6.47
N VAL A 58 7.51 2.95 5.92
CA VAL A 58 6.96 1.71 6.51
C VAL A 58 7.46 1.52 7.95
N LEU A 59 8.66 2.01 8.28
CA LEU A 59 9.24 1.98 9.62
C LEU A 59 8.43 2.78 10.65
N LEU A 60 7.63 3.77 10.21
CA LEU A 60 6.81 4.62 11.07
C LEU A 60 5.41 4.05 11.33
N ARG A 61 5.04 2.93 10.69
CA ARG A 61 3.74 2.28 10.89
C ARG A 61 3.46 1.88 12.35
N PRO A 62 4.42 1.31 13.11
CA PRO A 62 4.17 0.91 14.49
C PRO A 62 3.83 2.09 15.42
N VAL A 63 4.24 3.31 15.05
CA VAL A 63 3.96 4.54 15.80
C VAL A 63 2.76 5.33 15.25
N GLY A 64 1.98 4.72 14.35
CA GLY A 64 0.69 5.26 13.90
C GLY A 64 0.70 5.92 12.52
N PHE A 65 1.79 5.83 11.75
CA PHE A 65 1.81 6.39 10.38
C PHE A 65 0.77 5.71 9.47
N LYS A 66 0.02 6.52 8.72
CA LYS A 66 -0.97 6.08 7.73
C LYS A 66 -0.55 6.52 6.32
N PRO A 67 -0.72 5.67 5.28
CA PRO A 67 -0.38 6.04 3.91
C PRO A 67 -1.22 7.23 3.39
N ASP A 68 -2.41 7.46 3.93
CA ASP A 68 -3.26 8.60 3.57
C ASP A 68 -2.63 9.96 3.93
N PHE A 69 -1.61 9.97 4.80
CA PHE A 69 -0.85 11.16 5.11
C PHE A 69 0.00 11.64 3.92
N PHE A 70 0.35 10.75 2.98
CA PHE A 70 1.04 11.14 1.76
C PHE A 70 0.21 12.06 0.87
N ALA A 71 -1.11 11.81 0.76
CA ALA A 71 -1.99 12.71 0.01
C ALA A 71 -2.03 14.11 0.63
N ALA A 72 -2.12 14.17 1.97
CA ALA A 72 -2.12 15.45 2.68
C ALA A 72 -0.76 16.17 2.60
N ALA A 73 0.35 15.42 2.62
CA ALA A 73 1.69 15.95 2.41
C ALA A 73 1.87 16.50 0.99
N ALA A 74 1.41 15.77 -0.03
CA ALA A 74 1.44 16.21 -1.43
C ALA A 74 0.73 17.56 -1.59
N GLU A 75 -0.50 17.67 -1.09
CA GLU A 75 -1.26 18.92 -1.14
C GLU A 75 -0.56 20.08 -0.44
N ALA A 76 0.05 19.83 0.72
CA ALA A 76 0.78 20.84 1.45
C ALA A 76 2.00 21.30 0.65
N VAL A 77 2.79 20.35 0.10
CA VAL A 77 3.96 20.66 -0.73
C VAL A 77 3.55 21.45 -1.98
N THR A 78 2.48 21.05 -2.70
CA THR A 78 1.99 21.82 -3.86
C THR A 78 1.67 23.25 -3.49
N LYS A 79 0.90 23.45 -2.40
CA LYS A 79 0.48 24.78 -1.96
C LYS A 79 1.68 25.64 -1.57
N GLU A 80 2.69 25.08 -0.91
CA GLU A 80 3.91 25.81 -0.57
C GLU A 80 4.76 26.16 -1.79
N CYS A 81 5.02 25.20 -2.68
CA CYS A 81 5.81 25.44 -3.89
C CYS A 81 5.16 26.51 -4.77
N VAL A 82 3.83 26.47 -4.94
CA VAL A 82 3.08 27.48 -5.69
C VAL A 82 3.11 28.83 -4.98
N HIS A 83 2.92 28.86 -3.66
CA HIS A 83 2.95 30.12 -2.91
C HIS A 83 4.33 30.81 -2.97
N LEU A 84 5.41 30.04 -2.89
CA LEU A 84 6.78 30.57 -3.01
C LEU A 84 7.09 31.07 -4.43
N ASP A 85 6.53 30.42 -5.46
CA ASP A 85 6.77 30.77 -6.85
C ASP A 85 5.89 31.92 -7.37
N GLN A 86 4.81 32.29 -6.66
CA GLN A 86 3.92 33.41 -7.03
C GLN A 86 4.63 34.76 -7.20
N ALA A 87 5.84 34.93 -6.65
CA ALA A 87 6.65 36.13 -6.82
C ALA A 87 7.53 36.13 -8.10
N ALA A 88 7.64 34.99 -8.80
CA ALA A 88 8.59 34.79 -9.89
C ALA A 88 7.93 34.48 -11.25
N HIS A 89 6.82 33.73 -11.27
CA HIS A 89 6.20 33.28 -12.53
C HIS A 89 4.67 33.41 -12.54
N PRO A 90 4.03 33.37 -13.74
CA PRO A 90 2.57 33.33 -13.86
C PRO A 90 1.98 32.10 -13.13
N PRO A 91 0.94 32.29 -12.28
CA PRO A 91 0.45 31.23 -11.39
C PRO A 91 0.01 29.93 -12.08
N THR A 92 -0.48 30.00 -13.31
CA THR A 92 -1.09 28.84 -13.99
C THR A 92 -0.06 27.85 -14.50
N GLU A 93 1.00 28.31 -15.16
CA GLU A 93 2.01 27.44 -15.77
C GLU A 93 2.85 26.73 -14.70
N THR A 94 3.28 27.46 -13.67
CA THR A 94 4.06 26.83 -12.59
C THR A 94 3.22 25.89 -11.75
N PHE A 95 1.93 26.19 -11.55
CA PHE A 95 1.03 25.27 -10.85
C PHE A 95 0.96 23.92 -11.56
N LEU A 96 0.83 23.91 -12.89
CA LEU A 96 0.77 22.68 -13.68
C LEU A 96 2.08 21.90 -13.58
N ALA A 97 3.24 22.57 -13.71
CA ALA A 97 4.54 21.93 -13.58
C ALA A 97 4.75 21.30 -12.18
N TRP A 98 4.40 22.02 -11.11
CA TRP A 98 4.47 21.48 -9.76
C TRP A 98 3.49 20.33 -9.54
N ALA A 99 2.27 20.43 -10.08
CA ALA A 99 1.28 19.37 -9.97
C ALA A 99 1.75 18.08 -10.68
N GLU A 100 2.37 18.20 -11.85
CA GLU A 100 2.93 17.06 -12.59
C GLU A 100 4.06 16.39 -11.81
N LEU A 101 5.04 17.16 -11.34
CA LEU A 101 6.15 16.64 -10.55
C LEU A 101 5.67 15.98 -9.25
N ILE A 102 4.76 16.62 -8.53
CA ILE A 102 4.22 16.08 -7.26
C ILE A 102 3.39 14.81 -7.52
N THR A 103 2.66 14.75 -8.64
CA THR A 103 1.93 13.54 -9.03
C THR A 103 2.88 12.39 -9.30
N LEU A 104 3.96 12.63 -10.05
CA LEU A 104 5.02 11.65 -10.30
C LEU A 104 5.63 11.15 -8.99
N MET A 105 6.03 12.09 -8.13
CA MET A 105 6.66 11.78 -6.84
C MET A 105 5.73 10.97 -5.94
N PHE A 106 4.54 11.49 -5.62
CA PHE A 106 3.70 10.91 -4.57
C PHE A 106 2.95 9.65 -5.02
N SER A 107 2.77 9.43 -6.33
CA SER A 107 2.35 8.12 -6.84
C SER A 107 3.42 7.06 -6.56
N ALA A 108 4.67 7.35 -6.94
CA ALA A 108 5.80 6.45 -6.70
C ALA A 108 6.10 6.24 -5.19
N VAL A 109 5.93 7.27 -4.34
CA VAL A 109 6.03 7.13 -2.87
C VAL A 109 5.02 6.11 -2.35
N ARG A 110 3.77 6.16 -2.82
CA ARG A 110 2.74 5.19 -2.41
C ARG A 110 3.10 3.78 -2.91
N ASP A 111 3.58 3.66 -4.13
CA ASP A 111 3.98 2.37 -4.71
C ASP A 111 5.11 1.71 -3.92
N GLY A 112 6.17 2.46 -3.61
CA GLY A 112 7.28 1.99 -2.76
C GLY A 112 6.81 1.57 -1.37
N TYR A 113 5.98 2.39 -0.72
CA TYR A 113 5.40 2.06 0.59
C TYR A 113 4.63 0.72 0.56
N TYR A 114 3.73 0.52 -0.41
CA TYR A 114 2.97 -0.72 -0.50
C TYR A 114 3.82 -1.91 -0.95
N ALA A 115 4.84 -1.71 -1.78
CA ALA A 115 5.79 -2.73 -2.18
C ALA A 115 6.56 -3.27 -0.96
N GLU A 116 7.05 -2.38 -0.10
CA GLU A 116 7.78 -2.72 1.11
C GLU A 116 6.88 -3.41 2.15
N VAL A 117 5.65 -2.92 2.37
CA VAL A 117 4.67 -3.62 3.22
C VAL A 117 4.42 -5.05 2.73
N ARG A 118 4.30 -5.25 1.41
CA ARG A 118 4.13 -6.60 0.82
C ARG A 118 5.39 -7.45 1.03
N ARG A 119 6.59 -6.87 0.89
CA ARG A 119 7.87 -7.56 1.08
C ARG A 119 8.03 -8.06 2.53
N GLN A 120 7.73 -7.22 3.52
CA GLN A 120 7.81 -7.57 4.94
C GLN A 120 6.91 -8.75 5.31
N ARG A 121 5.68 -8.81 4.76
CA ARG A 121 4.74 -9.93 4.99
C ARG A 121 5.29 -11.26 4.47
N LYS A 122 5.95 -11.25 3.30
CA LYS A 122 6.56 -12.46 2.73
C LYS A 122 7.74 -12.93 3.56
N GLN A 123 8.54 -12.00 4.08
CA GLN A 123 9.66 -12.32 4.96
C GLN A 123 9.19 -12.91 6.29
N SER A 124 8.15 -12.33 6.91
CA SER A 124 7.56 -12.90 8.12
C SER A 124 6.93 -14.28 7.88
N SER A 125 6.39 -14.53 6.68
CA SER A 125 5.80 -15.82 6.31
C SER A 125 6.85 -16.94 6.12
N PHE A 126 8.08 -16.60 5.71
CA PHE A 126 9.12 -17.59 5.43
C PHE A 126 9.72 -18.19 6.72
N TYR A 127 9.78 -17.40 7.80
CA TYR A 127 10.28 -17.88 9.11
C TYR A 127 9.17 -18.49 10.00
N GLY A 128 7.89 -18.27 9.67
CA GLY A 128 6.75 -18.76 10.46
C GLY A 128 6.24 -20.15 10.10
N ASN A 129 6.69 -20.75 8.98
CA ASN A 129 6.10 -21.98 8.43
C ASN A 129 7.08 -23.16 8.27
N GLY A 130 8.21 -23.14 8.99
CA GLY A 130 9.24 -24.19 8.99
C GLY A 130 8.94 -25.42 9.86
N LYS A 131 7.68 -25.64 10.24
CA LYS A 131 7.23 -26.89 10.86
C LYS A 131 6.09 -27.41 9.98
N ASN A 132 6.26 -28.64 9.49
CA ASN A 132 5.27 -29.46 8.76
C ASN A 132 5.34 -29.37 7.22
N SER A 133 6.47 -29.77 6.64
CA SER A 133 6.42 -30.47 5.34
C SER A 133 7.65 -31.37 5.21
N LEU A 134 7.54 -32.54 5.83
CA LEU A 134 8.34 -33.71 5.49
C LEU A 134 7.33 -34.71 4.95
N ASP A 135 7.09 -34.66 3.64
CA ASP A 135 6.49 -35.79 2.93
C ASP A 135 7.59 -36.39 2.05
N LEU A 136 8.49 -37.14 2.71
CA LEU A 136 9.34 -38.12 2.02
C LEU A 136 8.48 -39.39 1.87
N SER A 137 7.75 -39.49 0.77
CA SER A 137 7.19 -40.77 0.35
C SER A 137 8.31 -41.59 -0.29
N THR A 138 8.82 -42.55 0.50
CA THR A 138 9.75 -43.61 0.09
C THR A 138 9.06 -44.59 -0.85
N ASP A 139 9.78 -44.93 -1.91
CA ASP A 139 9.52 -45.96 -2.93
C ASP A 139 9.37 -47.37 -2.32
N GLY A 140 8.40 -48.13 -2.82
CA GLY A 140 8.11 -49.52 -2.44
C GLY A 140 7.27 -50.20 -3.50
N SER A 141 7.93 -51.06 -4.29
CA SER A 141 7.35 -51.82 -5.39
C SER A 141 6.59 -53.08 -4.92
N ASP A 142 5.52 -53.41 -5.65
CA ASP A 142 5.14 -54.74 -6.17
C ASP A 142 4.07 -55.65 -5.48
N GLU A 143 3.22 -56.18 -6.38
CA GLU A 143 2.25 -57.31 -6.40
C GLU A 143 1.05 -57.45 -5.42
N GLY A 144 -0.14 -57.72 -5.99
CA GLY A 144 -1.20 -58.49 -5.31
C GLY A 144 -2.66 -58.23 -5.71
N ASN A 145 -3.18 -59.03 -6.63
CA ASN A 145 -4.53 -59.02 -7.25
C ASN A 145 -5.68 -59.51 -6.33
N GLY A 146 -6.94 -59.07 -6.53
CA GLY A 146 -8.13 -59.73 -5.93
C GLY A 146 -9.47 -58.95 -5.92
N GLU A 147 -10.36 -59.29 -6.86
CA GLU A 147 -11.82 -59.02 -7.00
C GLU A 147 -12.65 -59.26 -5.70
N ILE A 148 -13.88 -58.83 -5.41
CA ILE A 148 -15.15 -58.56 -6.14
C ILE A 148 -16.19 -58.03 -5.10
N ASN A 149 -17.12 -57.15 -5.52
CA ASN A 149 -18.60 -57.35 -5.53
C ASN A 149 -19.45 -56.09 -5.31
N SER A 150 -20.41 -55.95 -6.21
CA SER A 150 -21.55 -55.05 -6.27
C SER A 150 -22.67 -55.41 -5.28
N HIS A 151 -23.36 -54.41 -4.71
CA HIS A 151 -24.81 -54.53 -4.44
C HIS A 151 -25.49 -53.16 -4.42
N LEU A 152 -26.54 -53.02 -5.25
CA LEU A 152 -27.42 -51.87 -5.38
C LEU A 152 -28.77 -52.22 -4.72
N SER A 153 -29.36 -51.34 -3.92
CA SER A 153 -30.83 -51.25 -3.76
C SER A 153 -31.24 -49.97 -3.02
N VAL A 154 -31.99 -49.08 -3.70
CA VAL A 154 -33.42 -48.74 -3.46
C VAL A 154 -33.60 -47.60 -2.43
N VAL A 155 -33.73 -46.35 -2.91
CA VAL A 155 -34.97 -45.53 -3.06
C VAL A 155 -35.65 -45.15 -1.74
N ASN A 156 -35.71 -43.85 -1.45
CA ASN A 156 -36.98 -43.17 -1.17
C ASN A 156 -36.92 -41.66 -1.45
N GLU A 157 -38.05 -41.18 -1.94
CA GLU A 157 -38.36 -39.94 -2.64
C GLU A 157 -39.23 -39.01 -1.77
N GLU A 158 -39.55 -37.83 -2.32
CA GLU A 158 -40.48 -36.77 -1.86
C GLU A 158 -39.89 -35.68 -0.96
N ASN A 159 -40.13 -34.37 -1.17
CA ASN A 159 -40.84 -33.56 -2.19
C ASN A 159 -40.38 -32.09 -1.89
N VAL A 160 -39.99 -31.24 -2.86
CA VAL A 160 -40.84 -30.25 -3.60
C VAL A 160 -41.42 -29.16 -2.66
N ASP A 161 -41.30 -27.83 -2.84
CA ASP A 161 -40.99 -27.03 -4.02
C ASP A 161 -40.63 -25.55 -3.70
N THR A 162 -39.96 -24.94 -4.69
CA THR A 162 -40.00 -23.58 -5.28
C THR A 162 -40.09 -22.23 -4.53
N THR A 163 -39.37 -21.29 -5.18
CA THR A 163 -39.63 -19.84 -5.41
C THR A 163 -38.80 -18.88 -4.53
N SER A 164 -37.63 -18.40 -4.99
CA SER A 164 -37.37 -17.33 -5.99
C SER A 164 -37.74 -15.92 -5.50
N CYS A 165 -36.73 -15.04 -5.38
CA CYS A 165 -36.85 -13.59 -5.56
C CYS A 165 -35.47 -13.01 -5.92
N ASN A 166 -35.28 -12.72 -7.21
CA ASN A 166 -34.25 -11.82 -7.70
C ASN A 166 -34.76 -10.37 -7.59
N GLY A 167 -33.90 -9.47 -7.10
CA GLY A 167 -33.53 -8.29 -7.90
C GLY A 167 -34.31 -6.98 -7.78
N VAL A 168 -33.53 -5.94 -7.42
CA VAL A 168 -33.39 -4.66 -8.13
C VAL A 168 -34.41 -3.53 -7.83
N GLU A 169 -33.84 -2.45 -7.29
CA GLU A 169 -34.06 -1.01 -7.58
C GLU A 169 -35.04 -0.10 -6.78
N LYS A 170 -34.40 0.87 -6.10
CA LYS A 170 -34.49 2.34 -6.32
C LYS A 170 -35.54 3.19 -5.56
N THR A 171 -35.00 4.26 -4.95
CA THR A 171 -35.42 5.67 -5.04
C THR A 171 -36.04 6.33 -3.79
N ARG A 172 -35.42 7.46 -3.41
CA ARG A 172 -35.89 8.68 -2.74
C ARG A 172 -37.00 8.57 -1.67
N LEU A 173 -36.72 9.18 -0.52
CA LEU A 173 -37.09 10.57 -0.21
C LEU A 173 -36.10 11.15 0.81
#